data_AF-A0A9C7PMP6-F1
#
_entry.id   AF-A0A9C7PMP6-F1
#
_cell.length_a   1.000
_cell.length_b   1.000
_cell.length_c   1.000
_cell.angle_alpha   90.00
_cell.angle_beta   90.00
_cell.angle_gamma   90.00
#
_symmetry.space_group_name_H-M   'P 1'
#
loop_
_entity.id
_entity.type
_entity.pdbx_description
1 polymer ?
#
loop_
_entity_poly.entity_id
_entity_poly.type
_entity_poly.pdbx_seq_one_letter_code
_entity_poly.pdbx_strand_id
1 'polypeptide(L)' 'MWDKRTIEPISRFAHTVGEGGIFLLHTIGSGDNHYSSDRWIEKYIFPNGVLPLSRGIVNNCNGLFTIEDWHNIGQITILR' A
#
# COMPACT_ATOMS: atom_id res chain seq x y z
N MET A 1 -3.96 -4.62 1.98
CA MET A 1 -4.29 -3.91 3.24
C MET A 1 -3.14 -4.11 4.21
N TRP A 2 -2.78 -3.09 4.97
CA TRP A 2 -1.63 -3.12 5.88
C TRP A 2 -2.09 -3.21 7.33
N ASP A 3 -1.22 -3.65 8.23
CA ASP A 3 -1.47 -3.58 9.67
C ASP A 3 -0.99 -2.23 10.20
N LYS A 4 -1.86 -1.51 10.93
CA LYS A 4 -1.57 -0.20 11.54
C LYS A 4 -0.36 -0.22 12.47
N ARG A 5 -0.02 -1.37 13.04
CA ARG A 5 1.10 -1.56 13.97
C ARG A 5 2.44 -1.70 13.26
N THR A 6 2.43 -1.96 11.96
CA THR A 6 3.62 -2.31 11.18
C THR A 6 3.71 -1.48 9.89
N ILE A 7 3.34 -0.19 9.93
CA ILE A 7 3.28 0.73 8.75
C ILE A 7 4.65 1.01 8.09
N GLU A 8 5.58 0.06 8.13
CA GLU A 8 6.85 0.07 7.39
C GLU A 8 7.03 -1.22 6.57
N PRO A 9 6.23 -1.48 5.52
CA PRO A 9 6.33 -2.75 4.82
C PRO A 9 7.50 -2.76 3.85
N ILE A 10 7.60 -1.76 2.98
CA ILE A 10 8.43 -1.83 1.76
C ILE A 10 9.93 -1.72 2.10
N SER A 11 10.30 -0.80 2.99
CA SER A 11 11.69 -0.55 3.36
C SER A 11 12.35 -1.78 4.00
N ARG A 12 11.59 -2.59 4.75
CA ARG A 12 12.06 -3.83 5.34
C ARG A 12 12.43 -4.90 4.32
N PHE A 13 11.89 -4.87 3.11
CA PHE A 13 12.25 -5.86 2.08
C PHE A 13 13.40 -5.40 1.18
N ALA A 14 13.81 -4.13 1.25
CA ALA A 14 14.88 -3.57 0.42
C ALA A 14 16.17 -4.41 0.45
N HIS A 15 16.57 -4.88 1.64
CA HIS A 15 17.77 -5.70 1.80
C HIS A 15 17.62 -7.15 1.32
N THR A 16 16.41 -7.60 0.98
CA THR A 16 16.13 -8.96 0.50
C THR A 16 16.10 -9.05 -1.02
N VAL A 17 15.97 -7.90 -1.70
CA VAL A 17 16.03 -7.81 -3.16
C VAL A 17 17.50 -7.76 -3.56
N GLY A 18 17.94 -8.71 -4.37
CA GLY A 18 19.30 -8.74 -4.90
C GLY A 18 19.62 -7.52 -5.77
N GLU A 19 20.89 -7.28 -6.04
CA GLU A 19 21.33 -6.21 -6.92
C GLU A 19 20.70 -6.34 -8.32
N GLY A 20 20.08 -5.28 -8.82
CA GLY A 20 19.31 -5.28 -10.08
C GLY A 20 17.98 -6.05 -10.02
N GLY A 21 17.55 -6.51 -8.85
CA GLY A 21 16.30 -7.22 -8.66
C GLY A 21 15.07 -6.32 -8.80
N ILE A 22 13.96 -6.94 -9.19
CA ILE A 22 12.64 -6.31 -9.31
C ILE A 22 11.69 -7.03 -8.34
N PHE A 23 10.77 -6.29 -7.74
CA PHE A 23 9.69 -6.87 -6.93
C PHE A 23 8.34 -6.26 -7.32
N LEU A 24 7.27 -6.98 -7.01
CA LEU A 24 5.90 -6.54 -7.24
C LEU A 24 5.20 -6.32 -5.90
N LEU A 25 4.70 -5.11 -5.66
CA LEU A 25 3.78 -4.83 -4.56
C LEU A 25 2.33 -4.94 -5.05
N HIS A 26 1.64 -6.00 -4.63
CA HIS A 26 0.20 -6.14 -4.86
C HIS A 26 -0.58 -5.85 -3.57
N THR A 27 -1.38 -4.78 -3.54
CA THR A 27 -2.22 -4.45 -2.39
C THR A 27 -3.49 -3.72 -2.81
N ILE A 28 -4.59 -3.97 -2.09
CA ILE A 28 -5.71 -3.03 -2.06
C ILE A 28 -5.26 -1.72 -1.38
N GLY A 29 -5.77 -0.59 -1.84
CA GLY A 29 -5.44 0.75 -1.35
C GLY A 29 -6.66 1.65 -1.26
N SER A 30 -6.47 2.82 -0.63
CA SER A 30 -7.48 3.88 -0.55
C SER A 30 -7.15 4.98 -1.56
N GLY A 31 -8.17 5.73 -1.99
CA GLY A 31 -8.00 6.96 -2.77
C GLY A 31 -7.40 8.10 -1.94
N ASP A 32 -7.30 9.29 -2.53
CA ASP A 32 -6.41 10.37 -2.07
C ASP A 32 -6.83 11.11 -0.78
N ASN A 33 -7.93 10.73 -0.13
CA ASN A 33 -8.45 11.54 0.97
C ASN A 33 -7.81 11.22 2.32
N HIS A 34 -7.86 9.97 2.82
CA HIS A 34 -7.23 9.58 4.09
C HIS A 34 -6.97 8.07 4.18
N TYR A 35 -6.03 7.66 5.04
CA TYR A 35 -5.95 6.26 5.51
C TYR A 35 -7.28 5.92 6.18
N SER A 36 -8.11 5.15 5.50
CA SER A 36 -9.42 4.76 6.01
C SER A 36 -9.53 3.25 6.09
N SER A 37 -10.10 2.79 7.19
CA SER A 37 -10.76 1.50 7.29
C SER A 37 -12.19 1.81 7.70
N ASP A 38 -13.16 1.21 7.01
CA ASP A 38 -14.52 1.22 7.51
C ASP A 38 -14.54 0.62 8.93
N ARG A 39 -15.29 1.25 9.85
CA ARG A 39 -15.27 0.86 11.28
C ARG A 39 -15.78 -0.56 11.51
N TRP A 40 -16.72 -1.04 10.68
CA TRP A 40 -17.23 -2.41 10.79
C TRP A 40 -16.20 -3.40 10.25
N ILE A 41 -15.58 -3.11 9.10
CA ILE A 41 -14.50 -3.92 8.54
C ILE A 41 -13.35 -4.04 9.54
N GLU A 42 -12.90 -2.93 10.13
CA GLU A 42 -11.85 -2.95 11.14
C GLU A 42 -12.25 -3.75 12.38
N LYS A 43 -13.49 -3.63 12.84
CA LYS A 43 -13.93 -4.32 14.06
C LYS A 43 -14.12 -5.82 13.87
N TYR A 44 -14.59 -6.27 12.70
CA TYR A 44 -15.11 -7.63 12.53
C TYR A 44 -14.40 -8.47 11.47
N ILE A 45 -13.80 -7.86 10.44
CA ILE A 45 -13.20 -8.61 9.32
C ILE A 45 -11.68 -8.57 9.40
N PHE A 46 -11.13 -7.37 9.55
CA PHE A 46 -9.68 -7.16 9.58
C PHE A 46 -9.28 -6.19 10.70
N PRO A 47 -9.17 -6.70 11.94
CA PRO A 47 -8.63 -5.94 13.06
C PRO A 47 -7.27 -5.32 12.74
N ASN A 48 -7.14 -4.02 13.01
CA ASN A 48 -5.95 -3.20 12.70
C ASN A 48 -5.65 -3.03 11.20
N GLY A 49 -6.55 -3.44 10.31
CA GLY A 49 -6.42 -3.24 8.89
C GLY A 49 -6.46 -1.77 8.51
N VAL A 50 -5.54 -1.32 7.65
CA VAL A 50 -5.56 0.00 7.04
C VAL A 50 -5.28 -0.08 5.55
N LEU A 51 -6.07 0.64 4.76
CA LEU A 51 -5.80 0.78 3.34
C LEU A 51 -4.67 1.79 3.14
N PRO A 52 -3.53 1.39 2.52
CA PRO A 52 -2.47 2.32 2.21
C PRO A 52 -2.94 3.37 1.21
N LEU A 53 -2.43 4.59 1.38
CA LEU A 53 -2.53 5.65 0.40
C LEU A 53 -1.43 5.49 -0.66
N SER A 54 -1.74 5.89 -1.91
CA SER A 54 -0.78 6.00 -3.01
C SER A 54 0.48 6.76 -2.59
N ARG A 55 0.32 7.96 -2.02
CA ARG A 55 1.42 8.79 -1.49
C ARG A 55 2.21 8.10 -0.38
N GLY A 56 1.53 7.33 0.47
CA GLY A 56 2.18 6.56 1.52
C GLY A 56 3.14 5.51 0.94
N ILE A 57 2.70 4.81 -0.11
CA ILE A 57 3.55 3.84 -0.83
C ILE A 57 4.75 4.55 -1.46
N VAL A 58 4.52 5.64 -2.21
CA VAL A 58 5.60 6.40 -2.87
C VAL A 58 6.64 6.89 -1.86
N ASN A 59 6.20 7.49 -0.75
CA ASN A 59 7.10 7.99 0.30
C ASN A 59 7.95 6.88 0.93
N ASN A 60 7.42 5.66 1.04
CA ASN A 60 8.15 4.50 1.58
C ASN A 60 9.11 3.85 0.56
N CYS A 61 8.97 4.15 -0.74
CA CYS A 61 9.91 3.73 -1.78
C CYS A 61 11.09 4.70 -1.94
N ASN A 62 10.91 5.98 -1.59
CA ASN A 62 11.92 7.02 -1.82
C ASN A 62 13.30 6.63 -1.27
N GLY A 63 14.31 6.69 -2.14
CA GLY A 63 15.70 6.38 -1.80
C GLY A 63 16.03 4.89 -1.68
N LEU A 64 15.04 4.00 -1.84
CA LEU A 64 15.22 2.54 -1.77
C LEU A 64 14.87 1.86 -3.10
N PHE A 65 13.83 2.33 -3.78
CA PHE A 65 13.32 1.74 -5.01
C PHE A 65 12.83 2.80 -5.98
N THR A 66 13.03 2.55 -7.28
CA THR A 66 12.31 3.25 -8.35
C THR A 66 10.97 2.55 -8.59
N ILE A 67 9.89 3.32 -8.75
CA ILE A 67 8.58 2.77 -9.13
C ILE A 67 8.51 2.75 -10.65
N GLU A 68 8.73 1.57 -11.24
CA GLU A 68 8.76 1.39 -12.69
C GLU A 68 7.35 1.31 -13.32
N ASP A 69 6.37 0.78 -12.57
CA ASP A 69 4.99 0.65 -13.03
C ASP A 69 3.98 0.83 -11.88
N TRP A 70 2.79 1.33 -12.22
CA TRP A 70 1.66 1.43 -11.30
C TRP A 70 0.36 1.05 -11.99
N HIS A 71 -0.22 -0.08 -11.57
CA HIS A 71 -1.43 -0.62 -12.18
C HIS A 71 -2.60 -0.69 -11.19
N ASN A 72 -3.75 -0.11 -11.56
CA ASN A 72 -5.00 -0.26 -10.81
C ASN A 72 -5.90 -1.30 -11.49
N ILE A 73 -6.14 -2.44 -10.80
CA ILE A 73 -6.97 -3.56 -11.29
C ILE A 73 -8.39 -3.51 -10.67
N GLY A 74 -8.66 -2.53 -9.80
CA GLY A 74 -9.99 -2.31 -9.23
C GLY A 74 -10.94 -1.69 -10.24
N GLN A 75 -12.24 -1.95 -10.08
CA GLN A 75 -13.25 -1.28 -10.89
C GLN A 75 -13.25 0.22 -10.58
N ILE A 76 -12.93 1.03 -11.58
CA ILE A 76 -13.01 2.49 -11.46
C ILE A 76 -14.49 2.88 -11.53
N THR A 77 -15.01 3.42 -10.42
CA THR A 77 -16.27 4.18 -10.45
C THR A 77 -15.90 5.65 -10.59
N ILE A 78 -16.22 6.25 -11.74
CA ILE A 78 -16.10 7.70 -11.90
C ILE A 78 -17.19 8.33 -11.03
N LEU A 79 -16.78 9.03 -9.97
CA LEU A 79 -17.69 9.88 -9.22
C LEU A 79 -18.13 11.01 -10.16
N ARG A 80 -19.41 10.99 -10.54
CA ARG A 80 -20.07 12.11 -11.22
C ARG A 80 -20.42 13.19 -10.22
#